data_AF-A0A939ZVK0-F1
#
_entry.id   AF-A0A939ZVK0-F1
#
_cell.length_a   1.000
_cell.length_b   1.000
_cell.length_c   1.000
_cell.angle_alpha   90.00
_cell.angle_beta   90.00
_cell.angle_gamma   90.00
#
_symmetry.space_group_name_H-M   'P 1'
#
loop_
_entity.id
_entity.type
_entity.pdbx_description
1 polymer ?
#
loop_
_entity_poly.entity_id
_entity_poly.type
_entity_poly.pdbx_seq_one_letter_code
_entity_poly.pdbx_strand_id
1 'polypeptide(L)'
;MVEALFAFRSGNSLLHKANAGAKIIFLFAFSFFVFWGSPQSAQEIFSRPIVVRIALCFAISAALFFLAGANWKSLLHLRFVFVIGAMVTAVKMIGAPDGVLADGAASGLLYTVRFFVSALAAQCVFETTSMVQIQESLRLPTIAALAINFIPQIFSEWQKIKLAARARTNAKYGAGKQGGPCGKRRANLFAAAALFLFELEALFLCMLQKAETTRKAVENRS
;
A
#
# COMPACT_ATOMS: atom_id res chain seq x y z
N MET A 1 4.22 6.34 -12.72
CA MET A 1 3.07 5.59 -12.11
C MET A 1 3.35 5.09 -10.70
N VAL A 2 4.60 4.89 -10.27
CA VAL A 2 4.94 4.50 -8.87
C VAL A 2 5.03 5.69 -7.90
N GLU A 3 5.25 6.91 -8.40
CA GLU A 3 5.23 8.15 -7.59
C GLU A 3 3.87 8.41 -6.92
N ALA A 4 2.79 7.82 -7.43
CA ALA A 4 1.46 7.95 -6.84
C ALA A 4 1.29 7.19 -5.53
N LEU A 5 2.14 6.19 -5.22
CA LEU A 5 2.02 5.39 -4.00
C LEU A 5 2.58 6.11 -2.75
N PHE A 6 3.41 7.14 -2.95
CA PHE A 6 4.00 7.98 -1.89
C PHE A 6 3.61 9.45 -2.04
N ALA A 7 2.57 9.74 -2.84
CA ALA A 7 2.10 11.09 -3.08
C ALA A 7 1.39 11.62 -1.82
N PHE A 8 2.18 12.03 -0.83
CA PHE A 8 1.76 13.01 0.16
C PHE A 8 1.08 14.15 -0.59
N ARG A 9 -0.18 14.42 -0.26
CA ARG A 9 -0.88 15.55 -0.87
C ARG A 9 -0.51 16.79 -0.07
N SER A 10 0.17 17.76 -0.68
CA SER A 10 0.29 19.07 -0.05
C SER A 10 -1.09 19.73 -0.02
N GLY A 11 -1.55 20.11 1.17
CA GLY A 11 -2.87 20.71 1.37
C GLY A 11 -2.96 21.43 2.72
N ASN A 12 -3.97 22.30 2.86
CA ASN A 12 -4.17 23.15 4.03
C ASN A 12 -5.41 22.77 4.88
N SER A 13 -5.90 21.54 4.73
CA SER A 13 -7.06 21.05 5.49
C SER A 13 -6.78 20.96 6.99
N LEU A 14 -7.84 20.87 7.80
CA LEU A 14 -7.72 20.73 9.26
C LEU A 14 -6.89 19.51 9.65
N LEU A 15 -7.03 18.42 8.89
CA LEU A 15 -6.25 17.21 9.12
C LEU A 15 -4.76 17.46 8.82
N HIS A 16 -4.39 18.25 7.80
CA HIS A 16 -2.98 18.58 7.54
C HIS A 16 -2.30 19.36 8.67
N LYS A 17 -3.05 20.18 9.43
CA LYS A 17 -2.50 20.99 10.53
C LYS A 17 -2.33 20.22 11.84
N ALA A 18 -2.90 19.03 11.95
CA ALA A 18 -2.81 18.22 13.16
C ALA A 18 -1.42 17.55 13.29
N ASN A 19 -0.97 17.37 14.53
CA ASN A 19 0.32 16.72 14.84
C ASN A 19 0.37 15.28 14.29
N ALA A 20 1.41 14.96 13.54
CA ALA A 20 1.63 13.65 12.93
C ALA A 20 1.63 12.50 13.95
N GLY A 21 2.28 12.69 15.11
CA GLY A 21 2.30 11.68 16.18
C GLY A 21 0.91 11.39 16.73
N ALA A 22 0.08 12.42 16.92
CA ALA A 22 -1.30 12.24 17.40
C ALA A 22 -2.16 11.48 16.39
N LYS A 23 -1.98 11.70 15.08
CA LYS A 23 -2.68 10.96 14.03
C LYS A 23 -2.30 9.47 14.01
N ILE A 24 -1.03 9.15 14.25
CA ILE A 24 -0.55 7.77 14.30
C ILE A 24 -1.12 7.06 15.52
N ILE A 25 -1.05 7.69 16.71
CA ILE A 25 -1.64 7.15 17.93
C ILE A 25 -3.16 6.94 17.75
N PHE A 26 -3.85 7.93 17.15
CA PHE A 26 -5.25 7.80 16.79
C PHE A 26 -5.49 6.62 15.86
N LEU A 27 -4.66 6.42 14.82
CA LEU A 27 -4.82 5.31 13.89
C LEU A 27 -4.64 3.94 14.57
N PHE A 28 -3.69 3.82 15.49
CA PHE A 28 -3.51 2.61 16.30
C PHE A 28 -4.71 2.34 17.21
N ALA A 29 -5.15 3.35 17.95
CA ALA A 29 -6.30 3.26 18.84
C ALA A 29 -7.59 2.93 18.06
N PHE A 30 -7.78 3.58 16.90
CA PHE A 30 -8.91 3.35 16.02
C PHE A 30 -8.90 1.95 15.45
N SER A 31 -7.75 1.45 14.98
CA SER A 31 -7.63 0.08 14.47
C SER A 31 -7.94 -0.95 15.55
N PHE A 32 -7.41 -0.75 16.77
CA PHE A 32 -7.76 -1.58 17.93
C PHE A 32 -9.27 -1.53 18.20
N PHE A 33 -9.86 -0.34 18.21
CA PHE A 33 -11.28 -0.12 18.41
C PHE A 33 -12.16 -0.59 17.23
N VAL A 34 -11.63 -0.90 16.05
CA VAL A 34 -12.41 -1.52 14.98
C VAL A 34 -12.44 -3.04 15.13
N PHE A 35 -11.32 -3.64 15.56
CA PHE A 35 -11.17 -5.10 15.67
C PHE A 35 -11.47 -5.68 17.05
N TRP A 36 -11.61 -4.84 18.09
CA TRP A 36 -11.93 -5.30 19.44
C TRP A 36 -13.27 -6.06 19.50
N GLY A 37 -13.34 -7.20 20.17
CA GLY A 37 -14.56 -8.02 20.22
C GLY A 37 -14.87 -8.69 18.87
N SER A 38 -14.38 -9.92 18.71
CA SER A 38 -14.74 -10.76 17.57
C SER A 38 -15.97 -11.59 17.91
N PRO A 39 -17.16 -11.27 17.37
CA PRO A 39 -18.35 -12.12 17.52
C PRO A 39 -18.11 -13.49 16.90
N GLN A 40 -18.67 -14.54 17.50
CA GLN A 40 -18.48 -15.92 17.05
C GLN A 40 -19.67 -16.45 16.23
N SER A 41 -20.86 -15.87 16.38
CA SER A 41 -22.08 -16.28 15.66
C SER A 41 -22.66 -15.15 14.79
N ALA A 42 -23.40 -15.46 13.72
CA ALA A 42 -24.04 -14.43 12.90
C ALA A 42 -25.06 -13.59 13.68
N GLN A 43 -25.77 -14.17 14.64
CA GLN A 43 -26.71 -13.43 15.49
C GLN A 43 -26.01 -12.38 16.35
N GLU A 44 -24.80 -12.69 16.87
CA GLU A 44 -23.98 -11.70 17.58
C GLU A 44 -23.45 -10.62 16.63
N ILE A 45 -23.10 -10.98 15.38
CA ILE A 45 -22.63 -10.01 14.37
C ILE A 45 -23.68 -8.93 14.12
N PHE A 46 -24.96 -9.32 14.01
CA PHE A 46 -26.08 -8.41 13.81
C PHE A 46 -26.65 -7.82 15.11
N SER A 47 -26.00 -8.07 16.25
CA SER A 47 -26.41 -7.46 17.51
C SER A 47 -26.27 -5.94 17.45
N ARG A 48 -27.25 -5.23 18.05
CA ARG A 48 -27.27 -3.76 18.14
C ARG A 48 -25.92 -3.15 18.56
N PRO A 49 -25.19 -3.65 19.59
CA PRO A 49 -23.94 -3.01 20.00
C PRO A 49 -22.83 -3.08 18.95
N ILE A 50 -22.71 -4.17 18.20
CA ILE A 50 -21.68 -4.33 17.17
C ILE A 50 -22.01 -3.46 15.95
N VAL A 51 -23.27 -3.46 15.52
CA VAL A 51 -23.72 -2.66 14.38
C VAL A 51 -23.56 -1.16 14.67
N VAL A 52 -23.99 -0.68 15.84
CA VAL A 52 -23.84 0.73 16.23
C VAL A 52 -22.37 1.13 16.27
N ARG A 53 -21.50 0.28 16.80
CA ARG A 53 -20.07 0.56 16.84
C ARG A 53 -19.45 0.65 15.44
N ILE A 54 -19.77 -0.27 14.54
CA ILE A 54 -19.27 -0.23 13.16
C ILE A 54 -19.80 1.00 12.42
N ALA A 55 -21.08 1.34 12.61
CA ALA A 55 -21.66 2.56 12.06
C ALA A 55 -20.95 3.82 12.58
N LEU A 56 -20.63 3.87 13.88
CA LEU A 56 -19.89 4.96 14.48
C LEU A 56 -18.44 5.04 13.94
N CYS A 57 -17.74 3.91 13.83
CA CYS A 57 -16.40 3.88 13.22
C CYS A 57 -16.45 4.32 11.75
N PHE A 58 -17.45 3.88 11.00
CA PHE A 58 -17.66 4.31 9.63
C PHE A 58 -17.93 5.81 9.54
N ALA A 59 -18.77 6.37 10.42
CA ALA A 59 -19.04 7.80 10.49
C ALA A 59 -17.78 8.62 10.81
N ILE A 60 -16.93 8.13 11.73
CA ILE A 60 -15.64 8.74 12.03
C ILE A 60 -14.72 8.71 10.80
N SER A 61 -14.58 7.56 10.13
CA SER A 61 -13.76 7.46 8.92
C SER A 61 -14.29 8.34 7.79
N ALA A 62 -15.60 8.45 7.63
CA ALA A 62 -16.23 9.35 6.66
C ALA A 62 -15.97 10.82 7.01
N ALA A 63 -16.10 11.22 8.28
CA ALA A 63 -15.78 12.56 8.75
C ALA A 63 -14.29 12.89 8.49
N LEU A 64 -13.38 11.96 8.75
CA LEU A 64 -11.95 12.12 8.43
C LEU A 64 -11.70 12.29 6.93
N PHE A 65 -12.45 11.57 6.08
CA PHE A 65 -12.36 11.69 4.62
C PHE A 65 -12.76 13.10 4.15
N PHE A 66 -13.86 13.65 4.69
CA PHE A 66 -14.27 15.03 4.40
C PHE A 66 -13.30 16.07 4.97
N LEU A 67 -12.80 15.85 6.20
CA LEU A 67 -11.83 16.73 6.85
C LEU A 67 -10.46 16.72 6.15
N ALA A 68 -10.07 15.60 5.54
CA ALA A 68 -8.88 15.50 4.69
C ALA A 68 -9.06 16.23 3.35
N GLY A 69 -10.32 16.43 2.93
CA GLY A 69 -10.67 16.97 1.61
C GLY A 69 -10.26 16.03 0.47
N ALA A 70 -10.26 14.72 0.71
CA ALA A 70 -9.79 13.72 -0.25
C ALA A 70 -10.69 13.69 -1.50
N ASN A 71 -10.08 13.49 -2.67
CA ASN A 71 -10.83 13.43 -3.93
C ASN A 71 -11.58 12.09 -4.04
N TRP A 72 -12.75 12.06 -4.65
CA TRP A 72 -13.49 10.80 -4.92
C TRP A 72 -12.68 9.76 -5.70
N LYS A 73 -11.69 10.20 -6.49
CA LYS A 73 -10.75 9.31 -7.18
C LYS A 73 -9.84 8.52 -6.22
N SER A 74 -9.60 9.04 -5.02
CA SER A 74 -8.82 8.37 -3.95
C SER A 74 -9.50 7.06 -3.50
N LEU A 75 -10.84 6.97 -3.53
CA LEU A 75 -11.57 5.74 -3.22
C LEU A 75 -11.30 4.61 -4.23
N LEU A 76 -10.87 4.92 -5.46
CA LEU A 76 -10.47 3.89 -6.42
C LEU A 76 -9.21 3.13 -5.96
N HIS A 77 -8.39 3.73 -5.09
CA HIS A 77 -7.24 3.05 -4.51
C HIS A 77 -7.66 1.97 -3.51
N LEU A 78 -8.85 2.06 -2.91
CA LEU A 78 -9.39 1.04 -1.98
C LEU A 78 -9.99 -0.17 -2.69
N ARG A 79 -9.99 -0.24 -4.02
CA ARG A 79 -10.56 -1.39 -4.76
C ARG A 79 -9.93 -2.73 -4.37
N PHE A 80 -8.64 -2.74 -4.00
CA PHE A 80 -7.97 -3.96 -3.55
C PHE A 80 -8.58 -4.52 -2.26
N VAL A 81 -9.15 -3.68 -1.38
CA VAL A 81 -9.77 -4.09 -0.12
C VAL A 81 -10.93 -5.03 -0.38
N PHE A 82 -11.74 -4.75 -1.40
CA PHE A 82 -12.85 -5.62 -1.79
C PHE A 82 -12.38 -6.95 -2.38
N VAL A 83 -11.26 -6.95 -3.12
CA VAL A 83 -10.67 -8.19 -3.66
C VAL A 83 -10.15 -9.08 -2.52
N ILE A 84 -9.38 -8.51 -1.60
CA ILE A 84 -8.89 -9.24 -0.41
C ILE A 84 -10.07 -9.70 0.45
N GLY A 85 -11.06 -8.82 0.68
CA GLY A 85 -12.26 -9.14 1.44
C GLY A 85 -13.07 -10.28 0.84
N ALA A 86 -13.25 -10.30 -0.49
CA ALA A 86 -13.89 -11.40 -1.19
C ALA A 86 -13.12 -12.71 -1.04
N MET A 87 -11.78 -12.68 -1.14
CA MET A 87 -10.95 -13.86 -0.92
C MET A 87 -11.07 -14.38 0.51
N VAL A 88 -10.98 -13.50 1.52
CA VAL A 88 -11.13 -13.88 2.93
C VAL A 88 -12.51 -14.45 3.20
N THR A 89 -13.55 -13.87 2.61
CA THR A 89 -14.93 -14.37 2.75
C THR A 89 -15.06 -15.76 2.11
N ALA A 90 -14.48 -15.97 0.92
CA ALA A 90 -14.47 -17.29 0.28
C ALA A 90 -13.78 -18.36 1.13
N VAL A 91 -12.61 -18.05 1.70
CA VAL A 91 -11.87 -18.95 2.59
C VAL A 91 -12.69 -19.27 3.85
N LYS A 92 -13.35 -18.28 4.44
CA LYS A 92 -14.20 -18.49 5.62
C LYS A 92 -15.47 -19.28 5.33
N MET A 93 -16.01 -19.20 4.11
CA MET A 93 -17.13 -20.03 3.70
C MET A 93 -16.72 -21.50 3.49
N ILE A 94 -15.53 -21.75 2.96
CA ILE A 94 -15.01 -23.12 2.74
C ILE A 94 -14.64 -23.80 4.07
N GLY A 95 -14.09 -23.03 5.02
CA GLY A 95 -13.71 -23.55 6.34
C GLY A 95 -14.87 -23.71 7.34
N ALA A 96 -16.11 -23.36 6.96
CA ALA A 96 -17.26 -23.50 7.83
C ALA A 96 -17.76 -24.96 7.83
N PRO A 97 -17.99 -25.58 9.00
CA PRO A 97 -18.59 -26.91 9.06
C PRO A 97 -19.98 -26.93 8.41
N ASP A 98 -20.34 -28.08 7.83
CA ASP A 98 -21.56 -28.27 7.04
C ASP A 98 -22.80 -27.72 7.78
N GLY A 99 -23.49 -26.76 7.16
CA GLY A 99 -24.71 -26.14 7.69
C GLY A 99 -24.54 -24.71 8.23
N VAL A 100 -23.32 -24.19 8.39
CA VAL A 100 -23.07 -22.84 8.93
C VAL A 100 -22.45 -21.87 7.90
N LEU A 101 -22.79 -22.05 6.63
CA LEU A 101 -22.33 -21.19 5.53
C LEU A 101 -22.68 -19.72 5.76
N ALA A 102 -23.83 -19.46 6.37
CA ALA A 102 -24.31 -18.12 6.71
C ALA A 102 -23.37 -17.39 7.70
N ASP A 103 -22.81 -18.10 8.69
CA ASP A 103 -21.89 -17.50 9.67
C ASP A 103 -20.50 -17.28 9.06
N GLY A 104 -20.06 -18.19 8.19
CA GLY A 104 -18.83 -18.02 7.40
C GLY A 104 -18.92 -16.77 6.51
N ALA A 105 -20.04 -16.59 5.81
CA ALA A 105 -20.30 -15.42 4.97
C ALA A 105 -20.42 -14.12 5.80
N ALA A 106 -21.20 -14.14 6.89
CA ALA A 106 -21.40 -12.97 7.74
C ALA A 106 -20.08 -12.51 8.39
N SER A 107 -19.26 -13.45 8.87
CA SER A 107 -17.96 -13.13 9.48
C SER A 107 -16.92 -12.66 8.46
N GLY A 108 -16.98 -13.14 7.21
CA GLY A 108 -16.15 -12.65 6.10
C GLY A 108 -16.55 -11.25 5.65
N LEU A 109 -17.85 -10.98 5.53
CA LEU A 109 -18.39 -9.66 5.21
C LEU A 109 -18.03 -8.65 6.29
N LEU A 110 -18.21 -9.02 7.57
CA LEU A 110 -17.84 -8.20 8.71
C LEU A 110 -16.36 -7.83 8.68
N TYR A 111 -15.49 -8.80 8.39
CA TYR A 111 -14.06 -8.55 8.24
C TYR A 111 -13.78 -7.55 7.12
N THR A 112 -14.44 -7.71 5.97
CA THR A 112 -14.29 -6.80 4.83
C THR A 112 -14.70 -5.37 5.18
N VAL A 113 -15.83 -5.20 5.87
CA VAL A 113 -16.29 -3.87 6.33
C VAL A 113 -15.32 -3.26 7.33
N ARG A 114 -14.87 -4.03 8.32
CA ARG A 114 -13.86 -3.58 9.31
C ARG A 114 -12.56 -3.17 8.62
N PHE A 115 -12.09 -3.99 7.68
CA PHE A 115 -10.89 -3.72 6.92
C PHE A 115 -11.04 -2.46 6.06
N PHE A 116 -12.20 -2.27 5.41
CA PHE A 116 -12.51 -1.06 4.65
C PHE A 116 -12.49 0.21 5.52
N VAL A 117 -13.15 0.18 6.68
CA VAL A 117 -13.22 1.33 7.60
C VAL A 117 -11.83 1.74 8.09
N SER A 118 -10.99 0.77 8.46
CA SER A 118 -9.61 1.00 8.89
C SER A 118 -8.72 1.45 7.73
N ALA A 119 -8.87 0.87 6.54
CA ALA A 119 -8.11 1.27 5.36
C ALA A 119 -8.46 2.69 4.91
N LEU A 120 -9.74 3.09 4.98
CA LEU A 120 -10.18 4.45 4.69
C LEU A 120 -9.57 5.46 5.66
N ALA A 121 -9.59 5.17 6.97
CA ALA A 121 -8.96 6.02 7.98
C ALA A 121 -7.44 6.13 7.78
N ALA A 122 -6.77 5.00 7.53
CA ALA A 122 -5.34 4.95 7.26
C ALA A 122 -4.98 5.77 6.01
N GLN A 123 -5.75 5.63 4.94
CA GLN A 123 -5.56 6.41 3.71
C GLN A 123 -5.65 7.91 3.97
N CYS A 124 -6.66 8.37 4.73
CA CYS A 124 -6.78 9.79 5.07
C CYS A 124 -5.58 10.29 5.88
N VAL A 125 -5.06 9.49 6.81
CA VAL A 125 -3.88 9.84 7.61
C VAL A 125 -2.61 9.89 6.75
N PHE A 126 -2.39 8.91 5.88
CA PHE A 126 -1.19 8.84 5.03
C PHE A 126 -1.21 9.84 3.87
N GLU A 127 -2.39 10.17 3.32
CA GLU A 127 -2.51 11.25 2.33
C GLU A 127 -2.22 12.62 2.95
N THR A 128 -2.50 12.79 4.25
CA THR A 128 -2.37 14.09 4.94
C THR A 128 -1.12 14.26 5.79
N THR A 129 -0.27 13.24 5.87
CA THR A 129 0.94 13.24 6.71
C THR A 129 2.12 12.73 5.91
N SER A 130 3.21 13.50 5.86
CA SER A 130 4.39 13.10 5.09
C SER A 130 5.14 11.97 5.80
N MET A 131 5.85 11.14 5.03
CA MET A 131 6.63 10.04 5.58
C MET A 131 7.74 10.54 6.54
N VAL A 132 8.28 11.74 6.30
CA VAL A 132 9.26 12.40 7.17
C VAL A 132 8.62 12.78 8.51
N GLN A 133 7.43 13.39 8.51
CA GLN A 133 6.72 13.73 9.74
C GLN A 133 6.38 12.50 10.58
N ILE A 134 6.02 11.39 9.93
CA ILE A 134 5.75 10.11 10.58
C ILE A 134 7.02 9.58 11.27
N GLN A 135 8.15 9.64 10.58
CA GLN A 135 9.44 9.19 11.09
C GLN A 135 9.93 10.04 12.26
N GLU A 136 9.81 11.37 12.16
CA GLU A 136 10.12 12.30 13.26
C GLU A 136 9.25 12.03 14.48
N SER A 137 7.96 11.75 14.26
CA SER A 137 7.00 11.44 15.34
C SER A 137 7.29 10.11 16.03
N LEU A 138 7.72 9.10 15.28
CA LEU A 138 8.04 7.76 15.79
C LEU A 138 9.48 7.63 16.32
N ARG A 139 10.32 8.66 16.16
CA ARG A 139 11.76 8.63 16.51
C ARG A 139 12.45 7.37 16.00
N LEU A 140 12.17 7.01 14.75
CA LEU A 140 12.73 5.79 14.14
C LEU A 140 14.27 5.87 14.11
N PRO A 141 14.97 4.72 14.24
CA PRO A 141 16.43 4.69 14.19
C PRO A 141 16.96 5.25 12.86
N THR A 142 18.15 5.85 12.90
CA THR A 142 18.77 6.58 11.77
C THR A 142 18.85 5.77 10.48
N ILE A 143 18.91 4.43 10.57
CA ILE A 143 18.91 3.52 9.42
C ILE A 143 17.56 3.54 8.69
N ALA A 144 16.44 3.54 9.42
CA ALA A 144 15.12 3.61 8.83
C ALA A 144 14.88 4.99 8.16
N ALA A 145 15.40 6.05 8.78
CA ALA A 145 15.39 7.40 8.20
C ALA A 145 16.13 7.47 6.86
N LEU A 146 17.31 6.88 6.82
CA LEU A 146 18.15 6.84 5.64
C LEU A 146 17.46 6.04 4.53
N ALA A 147 16.90 4.87 4.86
CA ALA A 147 16.18 4.02 3.92
C ALA A 147 15.00 4.76 3.27
N ILE A 148 14.21 5.50 4.06
CA ILE A 148 13.06 6.29 3.56
C ILE A 148 13.50 7.31 2.50
N ASN A 149 14.63 8.00 2.72
CA ASN A 149 15.18 8.96 1.78
C ASN A 149 15.73 8.31 0.49
N PHE A 150 16.14 7.04 0.55
CA PHE A 150 16.59 6.28 -0.61
C PHE A 150 15.43 5.74 -1.47
N ILE A 151 14.23 5.54 -0.93
CA ILE A 151 13.09 4.95 -1.65
C ILE A 151 12.77 5.71 -2.97
N PRO A 152 12.56 7.04 -2.98
CA PRO A 152 12.29 7.77 -4.22
C PRO A 152 13.45 7.65 -5.23
N GLN A 153 14.68 7.62 -4.73
CA GLN A 153 15.88 7.53 -5.56
C GLN A 153 15.97 6.18 -6.26
N ILE A 154 15.73 5.07 -5.53
CA ILE A 154 15.66 3.71 -6.09
C ILE A 154 14.65 3.65 -7.23
N PHE A 155 13.46 4.21 -7.03
CA PHE A 155 12.43 4.19 -8.07
C PHE A 155 12.80 5.04 -9.30
N SER A 156 13.46 6.18 -9.10
CA SER A 156 13.94 7.00 -10.22
C SER A 156 15.00 6.27 -11.06
N GLU A 157 15.96 5.59 -10.41
CA GLU A 157 17.00 4.82 -11.09
C GLU A 157 16.42 3.58 -11.78
N TRP A 158 15.49 2.89 -11.11
CA TRP A 158 14.76 1.76 -11.70
C TRP A 158 14.02 2.15 -12.98
N GLN A 159 13.37 3.31 -13.02
CA GLN A 159 12.71 3.79 -14.24
C GLN A 159 13.70 4.05 -15.38
N LYS A 160 14.87 4.65 -15.09
CA LYS A 160 15.93 4.87 -16.09
C LYS A 160 16.47 3.54 -16.62
N ILE A 161 16.73 2.58 -15.73
CA ILE A 161 17.22 1.25 -16.09
C ILE A 161 16.19 0.53 -16.97
N LYS A 162 14.90 0.57 -16.60
CA LYS A 162 13.82 -0.04 -17.38
C LYS A 162 13.65 0.61 -18.76
N LEU A 163 13.80 1.93 -18.86
CA LEU A 163 13.79 2.64 -20.14
C LEU A 163 14.99 2.24 -21.00
N ALA A 164 16.19 2.15 -20.42
CA ALA A 164 17.40 1.71 -21.12
C ALA A 164 17.31 0.24 -21.57
N ALA A 165 16.78 -0.66 -20.73
CA ALA A 165 16.54 -2.06 -21.06
C ALA A 165 15.50 -2.20 -22.19
N ARG A 166 14.44 -1.39 -22.15
CA ARG A 166 13.42 -1.36 -23.21
C ARG A 166 13.97 -0.81 -24.54
N ALA A 167 14.83 0.21 -24.49
CA ALA A 167 15.51 0.71 -25.69
C ALA A 167 16.40 -0.36 -26.33
N ARG A 168 17.15 -1.12 -25.51
CA ARG A 168 18.01 -2.22 -26.00
C ARG A 168 17.23 -3.42 -26.53
N THR A 169 16.11 -3.77 -25.91
CA THR A 169 15.26 -4.88 -26.38
C THR A 169 14.51 -4.53 -27.66
N ASN A 170 14.00 -3.29 -27.78
CA ASN A 170 13.41 -2.80 -29.03
C ASN A 170 14.46 -2.69 -30.15
N ALA A 171 15.71 -2.29 -29.84
CA ALA A 171 16.80 -2.33 -30.81
C ALA A 171 17.16 -3.75 -31.26
N LYS A 172 17.02 -4.76 -30.38
CA LYS A 172 17.36 -6.16 -30.66
C LYS A 172 16.24 -6.95 -31.35
N TYR A 173 14.98 -6.50 -31.26
CA TYR A 173 13.80 -7.21 -31.81
C TYR A 173 12.88 -6.34 -32.69
N GLY A 174 13.28 -5.12 -33.07
CA GLY A 174 12.35 -4.15 -33.64
C GLY A 174 12.97 -3.03 -34.46
N ALA A 175 13.74 -3.37 -35.49
CA ALA A 175 13.79 -2.60 -36.74
C ALA A 175 13.36 -3.43 -37.97
N GLY A 176 12.88 -4.67 -37.77
CA GLY A 176 12.38 -5.50 -38.87
C GLY A 176 11.52 -6.66 -38.38
N LYS A 177 10.28 -6.69 -38.89
CA LYS A 177 9.28 -7.79 -38.82
C LYS A 177 8.44 -7.91 -37.53
N GLN A 178 7.32 -7.18 -37.56
CA GLN A 178 6.04 -7.66 -37.04
C GLN A 178 5.71 -9.02 -37.67
N GLY A 179 5.46 -10.07 -36.87
CA GLY A 179 5.02 -11.37 -37.38
C GLY A 179 4.75 -12.41 -36.30
N GLY A 180 3.47 -12.69 -36.03
CA GLY A 180 2.99 -14.03 -35.62
C GLY A 180 2.69 -14.27 -34.12
N PRO A 181 1.46 -14.69 -33.71
CA PRO A 181 1.03 -14.67 -32.31
C PRO A 181 1.27 -15.93 -31.44
N CYS A 182 1.71 -17.09 -31.96
CA CYS A 182 1.47 -18.36 -31.24
C CYS A 182 2.66 -19.21 -30.75
N GLY A 183 3.93 -18.81 -30.94
CA GLY A 183 5.08 -19.68 -30.60
C GLY A 183 5.91 -19.34 -29.35
N LYS A 184 5.76 -18.15 -28.75
CA LYS A 184 6.80 -17.55 -27.87
C LYS A 184 6.49 -17.52 -26.36
N ARG A 185 5.40 -18.12 -25.87
CA ARG A 185 4.94 -17.84 -24.48
C ARG A 185 5.84 -18.40 -23.36
N ARG A 186 6.54 -19.54 -23.56
CA ARG A 186 7.44 -20.14 -22.55
C ARG A 186 8.89 -19.62 -22.60
N ALA A 187 9.43 -19.37 -23.80
CA ALA A 187 10.74 -18.72 -23.95
C ALA A 187 10.74 -17.27 -23.43
N ASN A 188 9.58 -16.61 -23.44
CA ASN A 188 9.41 -15.26 -22.90
C ASN A 188 9.52 -15.18 -21.37
N LEU A 189 9.22 -16.24 -20.62
CA LEU A 189 9.24 -16.20 -19.15
C LEU A 189 10.66 -16.27 -18.61
N PHE A 190 11.49 -17.18 -19.13
CA PHE A 190 12.91 -17.24 -18.81
C PHE A 190 13.67 -16.01 -19.32
N ALA A 191 13.36 -15.54 -20.54
CA ALA A 191 13.96 -14.31 -21.07
C ALA A 191 13.53 -13.07 -20.26
N ALA A 192 12.28 -12.99 -19.82
CA ALA A 192 11.81 -11.92 -18.94
C ALA A 192 12.44 -12.01 -17.54
N ALA A 193 12.61 -13.21 -16.99
CA ALA A 193 13.29 -13.42 -15.71
C ALA A 193 14.77 -13.03 -15.79
N ALA A 194 15.48 -13.41 -16.86
CA ALA A 194 16.86 -13.00 -17.09
C ALA A 194 16.98 -11.48 -17.26
N LEU A 195 16.08 -10.85 -18.02
CA LEU A 195 16.04 -9.40 -18.16
C LEU A 195 15.80 -8.70 -16.80
N PHE A 196 14.88 -9.23 -16.00
CA PHE A 196 14.61 -8.73 -14.65
C PHE A 196 15.83 -8.85 -13.73
N LEU A 197 16.57 -9.97 -13.79
CA LEU A 197 17.81 -10.15 -13.03
C LEU A 197 18.88 -9.14 -13.44
N PHE A 198 19.05 -8.88 -14.74
CA PHE A 198 19.97 -7.84 -15.22
C PHE A 198 19.53 -6.44 -14.80
N GLU A 199 18.24 -6.13 -14.83
CA GLU A 199 17.72 -4.85 -14.32
C GLU A 199 17.99 -4.71 -12.81
N LEU A 200 17.84 -5.79 -12.04
CA LEU A 200 18.06 -5.82 -10.60
C LEU A 200 19.54 -5.69 -10.23
N GLU A 201 20.42 -6.36 -10.96
CA GLU A 201 21.88 -6.26 -10.80
C GLU A 201 22.37 -4.83 -11.10
N ALA A 202 21.91 -4.24 -12.20
CA ALA A 202 22.22 -2.87 -12.55
C ALA A 202 21.74 -1.88 -11.47
N LEU A 203 20.52 -2.09 -10.94
CA LEU A 203 19.99 -1.30 -9.85
C LEU A 203 20.87 -1.42 -8.60
N PHE A 204 21.27 -2.64 -8.24
CA PHE A 204 22.09 -2.89 -7.06
C PHE A 204 23.46 -2.19 -7.15
N LEU A 205 24.13 -2.28 -8.31
CA LEU A 205 25.41 -1.60 -8.53
C LEU A 205 25.29 -0.08 -8.46
N CYS A 206 24.27 0.50 -9.10
CA CYS A 206 24.01 1.94 -9.03
C CYS A 206 23.74 2.41 -7.59
N MET A 207 22.97 1.63 -6.83
CA MET A 207 22.68 1.93 -5.43
C MET A 207 23.91 1.80 -4.53
N LEU A 208 24.78 0.82 -4.77
CA LEU A 208 26.01 0.61 -4.01
C LEU A 208 27.02 1.74 -4.26
N GLN A 209 27.22 2.14 -5.51
CA GLN A 209 28.03 3.30 -5.86
C GLN A 209 27.50 4.58 -5.20
N LYS A 210 26.17 4.76 -5.21
CA LYS A 210 25.54 5.91 -4.57
C LYS A 210 25.75 5.91 -3.06
N ALA A 211 25.58 4.76 -2.41
CA ALA A 211 25.85 4.59 -0.98
C ALA A 211 27.31 4.97 -0.64
N GLU A 212 28.27 4.53 -1.45
CA GLU A 212 29.68 4.85 -1.27
C GLU A 212 29.95 6.37 -1.43
N THR A 213 29.37 7.01 -2.45
CA THR A 213 29.51 8.47 -2.62
C THR A 213 28.88 9.26 -1.48
N THR A 214 27.72 8.82 -0.97
CA THR A 214 27.08 9.47 0.19
C THR A 214 27.89 9.28 1.46
N ARG A 215 28.50 8.11 1.66
CA ARG A 215 29.40 7.85 2.78
C ARG A 215 30.60 8.81 2.73
N LYS A 216 31.30 8.90 1.60
CA LYS A 216 32.43 9.83 1.41
C LYS A 216 32.02 11.28 1.63
N ALA A 217 30.83 11.66 1.16
CA ALA A 217 30.31 13.03 1.36
C ALA A 217 29.96 13.35 2.82
N VAL A 218 29.52 12.36 3.59
CA VAL A 218 29.27 12.53 5.04
C VAL A 218 30.60 12.57 5.81
N GLU A 219 31.55 11.68 5.51
CA GLU A 219 32.90 11.68 6.10
C GLU A 219 33.64 13.00 5.81
N ASN A 220 33.45 13.62 4.64
CA ASN A 220 34.05 14.91 4.32
C ASN A 220 33.38 16.12 5.00
N ARG A 221 32.22 15.92 5.64
CA ARG A 221 31.48 16.96 6.36
C ARG A 221 31.59 16.82 7.89
N SER A 222 32.14 15.71 8.37
CA SER A 222 32.49 15.46 9.78
C SER A 222 33.92 15.89 10.07
#